data_AF-A0A7S2CEU8-F1
#
_entry.id   AF-A0A7S2CEU8-F1
#
_cell.length_a   1.000
_cell.length_b   1.000
_cell.length_c   1.000
_cell.angle_alpha   90.00
_cell.angle_beta   90.00
_cell.angle_gamma   90.00
#
_symmetry.space_group_name_H-M   'P 1'
#
loop_
_entity.id
_entity.type
_entity.pdbx_description
1 polymer ?
#
loop_
_entity_poly.entity_id
_entity_poly.type
_entity_poly.pdbx_seq_one_letter_code
_entity_poly.pdbx_strand_id
1 'polypeptide(L)'
;AIVDDFRLRMVEQLDLRNEASHLRRFIKNFENDSDVEFPYPIDEYVHEKVLVESFLTDARPILEYTGCDEETKRRLADIGLKAVMKMLLLDNLVHGDLHPGNVMVTKKKYAAAPEAKAQAASSWLHWLGLGGGGGGGDG
;
A
#
# COMPACT_ATOMS: atom_id res chain seq x y z
N ALA A 1 -11.52 29.88 -6.30
CA ALA A 1 -12.13 28.67 -6.90
C ALA A 1 -11.08 27.69 -7.42
N ILE A 2 -10.49 27.87 -8.61
CA ILE A 2 -9.46 26.95 -9.15
C ILE A 2 -8.19 26.93 -8.28
N VAL A 3 -7.75 28.09 -7.78
CA VAL A 3 -6.56 28.22 -6.93
C VAL A 3 -6.75 27.54 -5.56
N ASP A 4 -7.96 27.61 -5.00
CA ASP A 4 -8.26 27.00 -3.70
C ASP A 4 -8.37 25.47 -3.82
N ASP A 5 -8.99 24.97 -4.90
CA ASP A 5 -9.08 23.54 -5.19
C ASP A 5 -7.69 22.92 -5.47
N PHE A 6 -6.83 23.66 -6.17
CA PHE A 6 -5.45 23.28 -6.39
C PHE A 6 -4.65 23.28 -5.09
N ARG A 7 -4.81 24.30 -4.24
CA ARG A 7 -4.18 24.36 -2.92
C ARG A 7 -4.62 23.20 -2.02
N LEU A 8 -5.91 22.89 -1.99
CA LEU A 8 -6.44 21.82 -1.15
C LEU A 8 -5.84 20.47 -1.56
N ARG A 9 -5.85 20.15 -2.86
CA ARG A 9 -5.24 18.91 -3.38
C ARG A 9 -3.75 18.84 -3.12
N MET A 10 -3.03 19.97 -3.20
CA MET A 10 -1.59 19.98 -2.92
C MET A 10 -1.28 19.81 -1.45
N VAL A 11 -2.10 20.35 -0.55
CA VAL A 11 -1.96 20.14 0.90
C VAL A 11 -2.30 18.69 1.28
N GLU A 12 -3.31 18.09 0.65
CA GLU A 12 -3.64 16.66 0.86
C GLU A 12 -2.50 15.73 0.43
N GLN A 13 -1.79 16.08 -0.64
CA GLN A 13 -0.59 15.36 -1.09
C GLN A 13 0.64 15.56 -0.19
N LEU A 14 0.61 16.51 0.75
CA LEU A 14 1.70 16.72 1.71
C LEU A 14 1.53 15.92 3.01
N ASP A 15 0.36 15.33 3.27
CA ASP A 15 0.11 14.53 4.47
C ASP A 15 0.21 13.04 4.19
N LEU A 16 1.39 12.47 4.48
CA LEU A 16 1.70 11.06 4.25
C LEU A 16 0.88 10.09 5.14
N ARG A 17 0.14 10.59 6.13
CA ARG A 17 -0.84 9.76 6.87
C ARG A 17 -1.99 9.31 5.97
N ASN A 18 -2.36 10.12 4.98
CA ASN A 18 -3.36 9.76 3.98
C ASN A 18 -2.84 8.62 3.08
N GLU A 19 -1.59 8.71 2.66
CA GLU A 19 -0.94 7.64 1.89
C GLU A 19 -0.88 6.34 2.67
N ALA A 20 -0.47 6.39 3.94
CA ALA A 20 -0.49 5.21 4.82
C ALA A 20 -1.90 4.61 4.95
N SER A 21 -2.93 5.44 5.07
CA SER A 21 -4.33 4.98 5.10
C SER A 21 -4.75 4.27 3.81
N HIS A 22 -4.41 4.83 2.65
CA HIS A 22 -4.64 4.19 1.36
C HIS A 22 -3.87 2.88 1.22
N LEU A 23 -2.60 2.85 1.63
CA LEU A 23 -1.76 1.65 1.59
C LEU A 23 -2.36 0.53 2.44
N ARG A 24 -2.82 0.82 3.66
CA ARG A 24 -3.52 -0.17 4.50
C ARG A 24 -4.78 -0.71 3.80
N ARG A 25 -5.56 0.14 3.12
CA ARG A 25 -6.74 -0.30 2.37
C ARG A 25 -6.36 -1.22 1.20
N PHE A 26 -5.28 -0.91 0.48
CA PHE A 26 -4.77 -1.80 -0.57
C PHE A 26 -4.35 -3.16 -0.01
N ILE A 27 -3.59 -3.20 1.08
CA ILE A 27 -3.20 -4.45 1.75
C ILE A 27 -4.42 -5.32 2.06
N LYS A 28 -5.47 -4.73 2.64
CA LYS A 28 -6.71 -5.45 2.96
C LYS A 28 -7.42 -5.96 1.71
N ASN A 29 -7.60 -5.10 0.72
CA ASN A 29 -8.30 -5.46 -0.51
C ASN A 29 -7.58 -6.61 -1.24
N PHE A 30 -6.25 -6.69 -1.13
CA PHE A 30 -5.42 -7.69 -1.78
C PHE A 30 -4.96 -8.83 -0.83
N GLU A 31 -5.52 -8.95 0.37
CA GLU A 31 -5.07 -9.93 1.38
C GLU A 31 -5.12 -11.40 0.88
N ASN A 32 -6.05 -11.69 -0.03
CA ASN A 32 -6.26 -13.02 -0.63
C ASN A 32 -5.67 -13.14 -2.04
N ASP A 33 -4.97 -12.12 -2.53
CA ASP A 33 -4.30 -12.14 -3.83
C ASP A 33 -2.98 -12.93 -3.74
N SER A 34 -2.69 -13.74 -4.75
CA SER A 34 -1.47 -14.55 -4.80
C SER A 34 -0.33 -13.90 -5.58
N ASP A 35 -0.64 -12.92 -6.44
CA ASP A 35 0.29 -12.32 -7.39
C ASP A 35 0.65 -10.87 -7.04
N VAL A 36 -0.20 -10.16 -6.27
CA VAL A 36 -0.01 -8.75 -5.90
C VAL A 36 0.01 -8.57 -4.38
N GLU A 37 1.06 -7.92 -3.88
CA GLU A 37 1.23 -7.60 -2.47
C GLU A 37 1.73 -6.15 -2.31
N PHE A 38 1.51 -5.56 -1.15
CA PHE A 38 1.87 -4.17 -0.84
C PHE A 38 2.79 -4.10 0.39
N PRO A 39 3.68 -3.10 0.49
CA PRO A 39 4.39 -2.80 1.73
C PRO A 39 3.43 -2.49 2.89
N TYR A 40 3.83 -2.83 4.11
CA TYR A 40 3.11 -2.55 5.34
C TYR A 40 3.67 -1.28 6.00
N PRO A 41 2.85 -0.25 6.25
CA PRO A 41 3.23 0.87 7.10
C PRO A 41 3.64 0.41 8.49
N ILE A 42 4.68 1.03 9.05
CA ILE A 42 5.06 0.87 10.46
C ILE A 42 4.40 1.99 11.25
N ASP A 43 3.27 1.68 11.89
CA ASP A 43 2.33 2.68 12.42
C ASP A 43 2.96 3.69 13.39
N GLU A 44 3.92 3.25 14.21
CA GLU A 44 4.64 4.10 15.16
C GLU A 44 5.46 5.20 14.49
N TYR A 45 5.75 5.05 13.19
CA TYR A 45 6.56 5.97 12.40
C TYR A 45 5.79 6.58 11.22
N VAL A 46 4.45 6.59 11.28
CA VAL A 46 3.60 7.29 10.31
C VAL A 46 3.26 8.69 10.85
N HIS A 47 3.77 9.71 10.16
CA HIS A 47 3.55 11.12 10.48
C HIS A 47 3.20 11.93 9.22
N GLU A 48 2.81 13.20 9.38
CA GLU A 48 2.41 14.05 8.27
C GLU A 48 3.47 14.14 7.16
N LYS A 49 4.76 14.20 7.52
CA LYS A 49 5.87 14.40 6.57
C LYS A 49 6.76 13.18 6.35
N VAL A 50 6.51 12.08 7.06
CA VAL A 50 7.32 10.85 7.00
C VAL A 50 6.40 9.64 7.06
N LEU A 51 6.58 8.70 6.14
CA LEU A 51 5.97 7.38 6.14
C LEU A 51 7.10 6.34 6.11
N VAL A 52 7.15 5.50 7.13
CA VAL A 52 8.04 4.33 7.15
C VAL A 52 7.21 3.09 6.89
N GLU A 53 7.72 2.25 5.99
CA GLU A 53 7.10 0.99 5.60
C GLU A 53 8.11 -0.16 5.56
N SER A 54 7.58 -1.37 5.53
CA SER A 54 8.35 -2.60 5.39
C SER A 54 9.12 -2.63 4.05
N PHE A 55 10.36 -3.10 4.07
CA PHE A 55 11.23 -3.13 2.89
C PHE A 55 11.09 -4.42 2.06
N LEU A 56 10.98 -4.28 0.73
CA LEU A 56 10.95 -5.39 -0.23
C LEU A 56 12.37 -5.86 -0.59
N THR A 57 12.91 -6.86 0.12
CA THR A 57 14.31 -7.30 -0.03
C THR A 57 14.66 -7.98 -1.35
N ASP A 58 13.74 -8.78 -1.90
CA ASP A 58 13.98 -9.65 -3.08
C ASP A 58 13.19 -9.18 -4.32
N ALA A 59 12.91 -7.87 -4.44
CA ALA A 59 12.15 -7.31 -5.54
C ALA A 59 13.01 -6.41 -6.45
N ARG A 60 12.69 -6.41 -7.75
CA ARG A 60 13.35 -5.58 -8.78
C ARG A 60 12.32 -4.71 -9.50
N PRO A 61 12.66 -3.49 -9.94
CA PRO A 61 11.75 -2.66 -10.72
C PRO A 61 11.24 -3.39 -11.97
N ILE A 62 9.95 -3.25 -12.29
CA ILE A 62 9.34 -3.93 -13.45
C ILE A 62 10.03 -3.58 -14.77
N LEU A 63 10.67 -2.40 -14.87
CA LEU A 63 11.41 -1.97 -16.05
C LEU A 63 12.59 -2.90 -16.42
N GLU A 64 13.18 -3.59 -15.43
CA GLU A 64 14.24 -4.58 -15.67
C GLU A 64 13.74 -5.82 -16.43
N TYR A 65 12.42 -6.03 -16.49
CA TYR A 65 11.77 -7.15 -17.18
C TYR A 65 11.32 -6.81 -18.60
N THR A 66 11.65 -5.63 -19.12
CA THR A 66 11.31 -5.25 -20.51
C THR A 66 12.02 -6.11 -21.56
N GLY A 67 13.18 -6.69 -21.22
CA GLY A 67 13.97 -7.57 -22.09
C GLY A 67 13.85 -9.08 -21.79
N CYS A 68 12.94 -9.51 -20.92
CA CYS A 68 12.79 -10.92 -20.57
C CYS A 68 12.09 -11.74 -21.68
N ASP A 69 11.88 -13.03 -21.44
CA ASP A 69 11.15 -13.90 -22.35
C ASP A 69 9.66 -13.49 -22.45
N GLU A 70 9.03 -13.84 -23.57
CA GLU A 70 7.64 -13.45 -23.87
C GLU A 70 6.63 -14.05 -22.89
N GLU A 71 6.91 -15.22 -22.32
CA GLU A 71 6.03 -15.84 -21.31
C GLU A 71 6.01 -15.01 -20.03
N THR A 72 7.18 -14.59 -19.54
CA THR A 72 7.31 -13.71 -18.38
C THR A 72 6.63 -12.35 -18.63
N LYS A 73 6.86 -11.72 -19.80
CA LYS A 73 6.18 -10.45 -20.14
C LYS A 73 4.67 -10.58 -20.13
N ARG A 74 4.15 -11.63 -20.77
CA ARG A 74 2.71 -11.89 -20.83
C ARG A 74 2.14 -12.11 -19.44
N ARG A 75 2.83 -12.88 -18.59
CA ARG A 75 2.38 -13.11 -17.21
C ARG A 75 2.35 -11.81 -16.40
N LEU A 76 3.37 -10.96 -16.50
CA LEU A 76 3.38 -9.67 -15.82
C LEU A 76 2.27 -8.73 -16.31
N ALA A 77 2.01 -8.71 -17.62
CA ALA A 77 0.92 -7.94 -18.20
C ALA A 77 -0.45 -8.45 -17.72
N ASP A 78 -0.66 -9.77 -17.66
CA ASP A 78 -1.89 -10.37 -17.16
C ASP A 78 -2.12 -10.04 -15.67
N ILE A 79 -1.07 -10.10 -14.84
CA ILE A 79 -1.14 -9.72 -13.42
C ILE A 79 -1.49 -8.23 -13.29
N GLY A 80 -0.77 -7.35 -14.01
CA GLY A 80 -1.02 -5.92 -13.97
C GLY A 80 -2.43 -5.54 -14.41
N LEU A 81 -2.93 -6.14 -15.49
CA LEU A 81 -4.30 -5.93 -15.98
C LEU A 81 -5.34 -6.37 -14.94
N LYS A 82 -5.17 -7.56 -14.35
CA LYS A 82 -6.08 -8.05 -13.29
C LYS A 82 -6.06 -7.12 -12.07
N ALA A 83 -4.89 -6.67 -11.64
CA ALA A 83 -4.75 -5.76 -10.52
C ALA A 83 -5.49 -4.44 -10.77
N VAL A 84 -5.29 -3.82 -11.93
CA VAL A 84 -5.98 -2.57 -12.32
C VAL A 84 -7.49 -2.75 -12.41
N MET A 85 -7.96 -3.85 -13.01
CA MET A 85 -9.39 -4.14 -13.10
C MET A 85 -10.02 -4.39 -11.73
N LYS A 86 -9.33 -5.09 -10.83
CA LYS A 86 -9.78 -5.30 -9.45
C LYS A 86 -9.88 -3.97 -8.69
N MET A 87 -8.85 -3.13 -8.76
CA MET A 87 -8.84 -1.80 -8.15
C MET A 87 -10.04 -0.94 -8.61
N LEU A 88 -10.31 -0.93 -9.91
CA LEU A 88 -11.38 -0.14 -10.51
C LEU A 88 -12.77 -0.72 -10.23
N LEU A 89 -12.98 -1.99 -10.53
CA LEU A 89 -14.32 -2.58 -10.63
C LEU A 89 -14.80 -3.22 -9.32
N LEU A 90 -13.90 -3.70 -8.47
CA LEU A 90 -14.25 -4.40 -7.24
C LEU A 90 -14.01 -3.54 -6.00
N ASP A 91 -12.85 -2.90 -5.95
CA ASP A 91 -12.40 -2.20 -4.75
C ASP A 91 -12.84 -0.73 -4.71
N ASN A 92 -13.23 -0.17 -5.86
CA ASN A 92 -13.52 1.26 -6.05
C ASN A 92 -12.43 2.17 -5.42
N LEU A 93 -11.18 1.72 -5.54
CA LEU A 93 -9.98 2.39 -5.01
C LEU A 93 -8.86 2.15 -6.01
N VAL A 94 -8.35 3.24 -6.60
CA VAL A 94 -7.37 3.19 -7.67
C VAL A 94 -6.06 3.82 -7.22
N HIS A 95 -4.95 3.21 -7.57
CA HIS A 95 -3.64 3.81 -7.40
C HIS A 95 -3.51 5.00 -8.38
N GLY A 96 -3.42 6.22 -7.85
CA GLY A 96 -3.45 7.45 -8.65
C GLY A 96 -2.28 7.59 -9.62
N ASP A 97 -1.15 6.94 -9.34
CA ASP A 97 0.06 6.99 -10.18
C ASP A 97 0.74 5.61 -10.29
N LEU A 98 0.15 4.71 -11.09
CA LEU A 98 0.70 3.37 -11.32
C LEU A 98 1.80 3.38 -12.40
N HIS A 99 2.82 4.24 -12.23
CA HIS A 99 3.98 4.25 -13.11
C HIS A 99 4.89 3.04 -12.84
N PRO A 100 5.74 2.62 -13.80
CA PRO A 100 6.61 1.46 -13.63
C PRO A 100 7.58 1.54 -12.43
N GLY A 101 7.86 2.73 -11.91
CA GLY A 101 8.73 2.91 -10.75
C GLY A 101 8.06 2.58 -9.41
N ASN A 102 6.72 2.53 -9.37
CA ASN A 102 5.94 2.07 -8.21
C ASN A 102 5.64 0.57 -8.26
N VAL A 103 6.15 -0.15 -9.27
CA VAL A 103 5.87 -1.58 -9.44
C VAL A 103 7.17 -2.36 -9.37
N MET A 104 7.22 -3.24 -8.38
CA MET A 104 8.34 -4.14 -8.12
C MET A 104 7.92 -5.58 -8.40
N VAL A 105 8.83 -6.38 -8.95
CA VAL A 105 8.62 -7.79 -9.29
C VAL A 105 9.51 -8.65 -8.40
N THR A 106 8.92 -9.65 -7.77
CA THR A 106 9.62 -10.66 -6.95
C THR A 106 9.20 -12.06 -7.37
N LYS A 107 10.13 -13.03 -7.24
CA LYS A 107 9.84 -14.46 -7.43
C LYS A 107 9.39 -15.16 -6.14
N LYS A 108 9.54 -14.50 -5.00
CA LYS A 108 9.13 -14.99 -3.68
C LYS A 108 7.94 -14.18 -3.20
N LYS A 109 7.01 -14.83 -2.49
CA LYS A 109 5.96 -14.12 -1.77
C LYS A 109 6.55 -13.13 -0.80
N TYR A 110 5.87 -11.99 -0.63
CA TYR A 110 6.37 -10.95 0.23
C TYR A 110 6.17 -11.33 1.71
N ALA A 111 7.25 -11.78 2.33
CA ALA A 111 7.28 -12.04 3.76
C ALA A 111 7.66 -10.76 4.50
N ALA A 112 6.70 -9.83 4.64
CA ALA A 112 6.89 -8.71 5.56
C ALA A 112 7.25 -9.25 6.95
N ALA A 113 8.13 -8.55 7.66
CA ALA A 113 8.54 -8.93 9.01
C ALA A 113 7.29 -9.16 9.89
N PRO A 114 7.26 -10.21 10.74
CA PRO A 114 6.09 -10.53 11.56
C PRO A 114 5.59 -9.33 12.38
N GLU A 115 6.52 -8.48 12.82
CA GLU A 115 6.28 -7.24 13.56
C GLU A 115 5.48 -6.22 12.74
N ALA A 116 5.82 -6.00 11.47
CA ALA A 116 5.08 -5.09 10.58
C ALA A 116 3.65 -5.58 10.29
N LYS A 117 3.45 -6.90 10.17
CA LYS A 117 2.10 -7.48 10.03
C LYS A 117 1.28 -7.33 11.32
N ALA A 118 1.90 -7.53 12.47
CA ALA A 118 1.24 -7.42 13.78
C ALA A 118 0.89 -5.97 14.14
N GLN A 119 1.76 -5.01 13.81
CA GLN A 119 1.52 -3.57 13.99
C GLN A 119 0.37 -3.09 13.12
N ALA A 120 0.41 -3.42 11.82
CA ALA A 120 -0.68 -3.09 10.91
C ALA A 120 -2.02 -3.63 11.43
N ALA A 121 -2.08 -4.89 11.85
CA ALA A 121 -3.29 -5.50 12.42
C ALA A 121 -3.77 -4.80 13.72
N SER A 122 -2.85 -4.38 14.58
CA SER A 122 -3.15 -3.68 15.85
C SER A 122 -3.66 -2.25 15.63
N SER A 123 -3.06 -1.53 14.68
CA SER A 123 -3.48 -0.18 14.28
C SER A 123 -4.90 -0.17 13.68
N TRP A 124 -5.26 -1.21 12.95
CA TRP A 124 -6.63 -1.41 12.47
C TRP A 124 -7.64 -1.64 13.60
N LEU A 125 -7.31 -2.45 14.60
CA LEU A 125 -8.17 -2.64 15.78
C LEU A 125 -8.39 -1.33 16.54
N HIS A 126 -7.33 -0.52 16.67
CA HIS A 126 -7.42 0.81 17.25
C HIS A 126 -8.33 1.75 16.42
N TRP A 127 -8.21 1.75 15.09
CA TRP A 127 -9.05 2.56 14.19
C TRP A 127 -10.54 2.12 14.18
N LEU A 128 -10.81 0.83 14.35
CA LEU A 128 -12.17 0.28 14.49
C LEU A 128 -12.75 0.43 15.91
N GLY A 129 -12.03 1.03 16.85
CA GLY A 129 -12.48 1.20 18.24
C GLY A 129 -12.54 -0.11 19.03
N LEU A 130 -11.89 -1.17 18.55
CA LEU A 130 -11.85 -2.51 19.17
C LEU A 130 -10.53 -2.78 19.91
N GLY A 131 -9.59 -1.83 19.89
CA GLY A 131 -8.39 -1.84 20.72
C GLY A 131 -8.75 -1.45 22.16
N GLY A 132 -8.71 -2.41 23.08
CA GLY A 132 -9.06 -2.23 24.49
C GLY A 132 -8.29 -1.09 25.15
N GLY A 133 -8.96 0.05 25.31
CA GLY A 133 -8.53 1.13 26.19
C GLY A 133 -8.76 0.72 27.64
N GLY A 134 -7.71 0.24 28.30
CA GLY A 134 -7.64 0.22 29.76
C GLY A 134 -7.66 1.67 30.26
N GLY A 135 -8.81 2.10 30.78
CA GLY A 135 -9.00 3.42 31.35
C GLY A 135 -8.10 3.62 32.58
N GLY A 136 -7.09 4.47 32.44
CA GLY A 136 -6.47 5.18 33.56
C GLY A 136 -7.30 6.41 33.84
N GLY A 137 -8.14 6.35 34.87
CA GLY A 137 -8.82 7.50 35.44
C GLY A 137 -7.92 8.18 36.46
N ASP A 138 -7.50 9.41 36.17
CA ASP A 138 -7.13 10.39 37.19
C ASP A 138 -8.21 11.48 37.18
N GLY A 139 -8.84 11.67 38.35
CA GLY A 139 -9.91 12.61 38.63
C GLY A 139 -10.54 12.33 39.98
#